data_AF-A0A2E4CA78-F1
#
_entry.id   AF-A0A2E4CA78-F1
#
_cell.length_a   1.000
_cell.length_b   1.000
_cell.length_c   1.000
_cell.angle_alpha   90.00
_cell.angle_beta   90.00
_cell.angle_gamma   90.00
#
_symmetry.space_group_name_H-M   'P 1'
#
loop_
_entity.id
_entity.type
_entity.pdbx_description
1 polymer ?
#
loop_
_entity_poly.entity_id
_entity_poly.type
_entity_poly.pdbx_seq_one_letter_code
_entity_poly.pdbx_strand_id
1 'polypeptide(L)'
;MSSGDHPRGSDNLLTSLKIVSRIRQHERISTTGNIVRIDGQQSATQAVRRWWAGETRERNLEDVRALIDTAFHDLDLLRGKDEETNSNRVYVLRLETELRGAMQGLQNLQSTYEDDSVAHARIDVLRDRIKTQLGDDGKKKE
;
A
#
# COMPACT_ATOMS: atom_id res chain seq x y z
N MET A 1 -7.04 33.20 10.56
CA MET A 1 -5.90 32.39 11.05
C MET A 1 -6.13 30.98 10.53
N SER A 2 -5.35 30.58 9.53
CA SER A 2 -5.54 29.33 8.77
C SER A 2 -5.32 28.11 9.65
N SER A 3 -6.39 27.36 9.92
CA SER A 3 -6.26 25.95 10.29
C SER A 3 -5.95 25.16 9.02
N GLY A 4 -4.73 24.63 8.96
CA GLY A 4 -4.27 23.75 7.90
C GLY A 4 -5.13 22.50 7.83
N ASP A 5 -6.06 22.50 6.89
CA ASP A 5 -6.84 21.33 6.50
C ASP A 5 -5.89 20.34 5.84
N HIS A 6 -5.30 19.45 6.62
CA HIS A 6 -4.71 18.22 6.09
C HIS A 6 -5.88 17.39 5.57
N PRO A 7 -5.91 17.01 4.27
CA PRO A 7 -7.03 16.26 3.75
C PRO A 7 -7.14 14.95 4.53
N ARG A 8 -8.27 14.72 5.20
CA ARG A 8 -8.55 13.48 5.95
C ARG A 8 -8.44 12.20 5.10
N GLY A 9 -8.29 12.32 3.77
CA GLY A 9 -7.97 11.22 2.85
C GLY A 9 -6.52 10.74 2.91
N SER A 10 -5.57 11.61 3.27
CA SER A 10 -4.12 11.34 3.26
C SER A 10 -3.71 10.30 4.29
N ASP A 11 -4.31 10.35 5.49
CA ASP A 11 -4.03 9.38 6.56
C ASP A 11 -4.63 8.00 6.26
N ASN A 12 -5.75 7.94 5.52
CA ASN A 12 -6.35 6.68 5.08
C ASN A 12 -5.49 5.98 4.03
N LEU A 13 -4.87 6.74 3.12
CA LEU A 13 -3.96 6.23 2.10
C LEU A 13 -2.69 5.64 2.74
N LEU A 14 -2.01 6.40 3.61
CA LEU A 14 -0.84 5.92 4.34
C LEU A 14 -1.16 4.70 5.19
N THR A 15 -2.32 4.69 5.87
CA THR A 15 -2.77 3.54 6.65
C THR A 15 -3.01 2.31 5.77
N SER A 16 -3.62 2.49 4.61
CA SER A 16 -3.90 1.39 3.68
C SER A 16 -2.62 0.81 3.10
N LEU A 17 -1.66 1.66 2.69
CA LEU A 17 -0.33 1.21 2.27
C LEU A 17 0.42 0.51 3.41
N LYS A 18 0.26 0.99 4.66
CA LYS A 18 0.83 0.34 5.84
C LYS A 18 0.28 -1.07 6.02
N ILE A 19 -1.02 -1.27 5.82
CA ILE A 19 -1.65 -2.58 5.90
C ILE A 19 -1.06 -3.50 4.83
N VAL A 20 -0.92 -3.03 3.58
CA VAL A 20 -0.27 -3.81 2.51
C VAL A 20 1.15 -4.19 2.91
N SER A 21 1.95 -3.26 3.46
CA SER A 21 3.33 -3.55 3.90
C SER A 21 3.45 -4.63 4.97
N ARG A 22 2.37 -4.89 5.73
CA ARG A 22 2.33 -5.85 6.83
C ARG A 22 1.86 -7.24 6.41
N ILE A 23 1.52 -7.46 5.14
CA ILE A 23 1.23 -8.80 4.62
C ILE A 23 2.47 -9.67 4.83
N ARG A 24 2.32 -10.82 5.50
CA ARG A 24 3.41 -11.77 5.81
C ARG A 24 3.43 -12.93 4.80
N GLN A 25 4.59 -13.56 4.62
CA GLN A 25 4.72 -14.77 3.79
C GLN A 25 3.94 -15.93 4.42
N HIS A 26 3.24 -16.72 3.60
CA HIS A 26 2.55 -17.96 4.00
C HIS A 26 1.54 -17.84 5.17
N GLU A 27 1.08 -16.64 5.57
CA GLU A 27 0.00 -16.52 6.56
C GLU A 27 -1.37 -16.82 5.93
N ARG A 28 -1.95 -17.96 6.31
CA ARG A 28 -3.40 -18.22 6.22
C ARG A 28 -4.07 -17.54 7.42
N ILE A 29 -4.96 -16.58 7.20
CA ILE A 29 -5.68 -15.92 8.31
C ILE A 29 -6.60 -16.94 8.99
N SER A 30 -6.30 -17.27 10.24
CA SER A 30 -7.24 -17.95 11.14
C SER A 30 -7.08 -17.41 12.55
N THR A 31 -8.13 -16.82 13.09
CA THR A 31 -8.23 -16.42 14.51
C THR A 31 -9.11 -17.43 15.23
N THR A 32 -8.53 -18.21 16.14
CA THR A 32 -9.30 -18.99 17.12
C THR A 32 -8.77 -18.66 18.51
N GLY A 33 -9.67 -18.28 19.42
CA GLY A 33 -9.44 -18.37 20.87
C GLY A 33 -9.21 -17.06 21.61
N ASN A 34 -10.30 -16.54 22.17
CA ASN A 34 -10.41 -15.71 23.38
C ASN A 34 -9.17 -14.98 23.90
N ILE A 35 -9.02 -13.75 23.41
CA ILE A 35 -8.74 -12.49 24.10
C ILE A 35 -7.72 -11.71 23.27
N VAL A 36 -8.24 -10.85 22.37
CA VAL A 36 -7.58 -9.59 22.02
C VAL A 36 -8.69 -8.57 21.81
N ARG A 37 -8.80 -7.63 22.75
CA ARG A 37 -9.66 -6.46 22.63
C ARG A 37 -9.01 -5.46 21.68
N ILE A 38 -9.77 -5.03 20.69
CA ILE A 38 -9.51 -3.88 19.84
C ILE A 38 -10.71 -2.95 20.01
N ASP A 39 -10.60 -2.01 20.93
CA ASP A 39 -11.43 -0.81 20.93
C ASP A 39 -10.62 0.26 20.15
N GLY A 40 -11.10 0.89 19.08
CA GLY A 40 -12.46 0.88 18.54
C GLY A 40 -12.55 1.08 17.03
N GLN A 41 -13.77 0.81 16.58
CA GLN A 41 -14.42 1.20 15.34
C GLN A 41 -13.96 0.57 14.00
N GLN A 42 -14.33 -0.70 13.81
CA GLN A 42 -15.07 -1.21 12.63
C GLN A 42 -14.51 -1.14 11.18
N SER A 43 -13.33 -0.61 10.85
CA SER A 43 -12.94 -0.46 9.42
C SER A 43 -11.88 -1.42 8.85
N ALA A 44 -10.84 -1.82 9.59
CA ALA A 44 -9.71 -2.52 8.96
C ALA A 44 -9.92 -4.04 8.78
N THR A 45 -10.63 -4.68 9.71
CA THR A 45 -10.77 -6.15 9.73
C THR A 45 -11.92 -6.66 8.86
N GLN A 46 -12.95 -5.84 8.60
CA GLN A 46 -13.96 -6.18 7.58
C GLN A 46 -13.40 -6.08 6.16
N ALA A 47 -12.49 -5.13 5.89
CA ALA A 47 -11.86 -4.98 4.58
C ALA A 47 -11.00 -6.20 4.24
N VAL A 48 -10.10 -6.59 5.15
CA VAL A 48 -9.24 -7.78 4.98
C VAL A 48 -10.07 -9.08 4.95
N ARG A 49 -11.17 -9.17 5.71
CA ARG A 49 -12.07 -10.34 5.69
C ARG A 49 -12.95 -10.41 4.44
N ARG A 50 -13.25 -9.28 3.79
CA ARG A 50 -13.89 -9.22 2.45
C ARG A 50 -12.95 -9.67 1.34
N TRP A 51 -11.64 -9.42 1.46
CA TRP A 51 -10.63 -9.81 0.47
C TRP A 51 -10.46 -11.33 0.31
N TRP A 52 -11.02 -12.17 1.20
CA TRP A 52 -10.65 -13.58 1.31
C TRP A 52 -11.65 -14.59 0.66
N ALA A 53 -12.59 -14.15 -0.18
CA ALA A 53 -13.57 -15.03 -0.82
C ALA A 53 -13.31 -15.23 -2.33
N GLY A 54 -12.61 -16.29 -2.73
CA GLY A 54 -12.49 -16.93 -4.07
C GLY A 54 -12.55 -16.07 -5.35
N GLU A 55 -13.70 -15.44 -5.62
CA GLU A 55 -13.99 -14.52 -6.73
C GLU A 55 -13.25 -13.16 -6.59
N THR A 56 -12.60 -12.93 -5.45
CA THR A 56 -11.99 -11.66 -5.04
C THR A 56 -10.52 -11.47 -5.44
N ARG A 57 -9.74 -12.48 -5.82
CA ARG A 57 -8.29 -12.31 -6.04
C ARG A 57 -7.92 -11.28 -7.12
N GLU A 58 -8.62 -11.29 -8.25
CA GLU A 58 -8.38 -10.32 -9.33
C GLU A 58 -8.78 -8.92 -8.88
N ARG A 59 -9.94 -8.82 -8.23
CA ARG A 59 -10.43 -7.56 -7.66
C ARG A 59 -9.53 -7.03 -6.54
N ASN A 60 -8.90 -7.90 -5.77
CA ASN A 60 -7.93 -7.53 -4.73
C ASN A 60 -6.68 -6.91 -5.35
N LEU A 61 -6.16 -7.51 -6.44
CA LEU A 61 -5.02 -6.93 -7.16
C LEU A 61 -5.40 -5.60 -7.84
N GLU A 62 -6.65 -5.47 -8.29
CA GLU A 62 -7.19 -4.18 -8.78
C GLU A 62 -7.29 -3.13 -7.67
N ASP A 63 -7.76 -3.50 -6.48
CA ASP A 63 -7.84 -2.60 -5.33
C ASP A 63 -6.45 -2.13 -4.88
N VAL A 64 -5.48 -3.05 -4.81
CA VAL A 64 -4.08 -2.71 -4.50
C VAL A 64 -3.48 -1.82 -5.59
N ARG A 65 -3.77 -2.11 -6.86
CA ARG A 65 -3.36 -1.24 -7.97
C ARG A 65 -3.94 0.16 -7.83
N ALA A 66 -5.25 0.29 -7.57
CA ALA A 66 -5.92 1.58 -7.41
C ALA A 66 -5.34 2.38 -6.23
N LEU A 67 -4.99 1.69 -5.14
CA LEU A 67 -4.33 2.30 -3.99
C LEU A 67 -2.95 2.87 -4.37
N ILE A 68 -2.14 2.09 -5.11
CA ILE A 68 -0.83 2.52 -5.60
C ILE A 68 -0.97 3.69 -6.60
N ASP A 69 -1.94 3.62 -7.51
CA ASP A 69 -2.21 4.68 -8.50
C ASP A 69 -2.60 5.99 -7.80
N THR A 70 -3.38 5.92 -6.71
CA THR A 70 -3.71 7.08 -5.86
C THR A 70 -2.46 7.66 -5.20
N ALA A 71 -1.58 6.80 -4.67
CA ALA A 71 -0.31 7.24 -4.08
C ALA A 71 0.62 7.91 -5.11
N PHE A 72 0.65 7.42 -6.34
CA PHE A 72 1.43 8.05 -7.40
C PHE A 72 0.88 9.41 -7.77
N HIS A 73 -0.45 9.52 -7.89
CA HIS A 73 -1.10 10.81 -8.14
C HIS A 73 -0.76 11.85 -7.06
N ASP A 74 -0.81 11.47 -5.78
CA ASP A 74 -0.41 12.33 -4.66
C ASP A 74 1.07 12.75 -4.76
N LEU A 75 1.97 11.81 -5.08
CA LEU A 75 3.39 12.12 -5.26
C LEU A 75 3.62 13.10 -6.40
N ASP A 76 3.01 12.87 -7.56
CA ASP A 76 3.18 13.74 -8.74
C ASP A 76 2.63 15.14 -8.47
N LEU A 77 1.48 15.23 -7.82
CA LEU A 77 0.86 16.51 -7.45
C LEU A 77 1.70 17.29 -6.44
N LEU A 78 2.38 16.61 -5.52
CA LEU A 78 3.22 17.27 -4.51
C LEU A 78 4.61 17.63 -5.04
N ARG A 79 5.19 16.79 -5.91
CA ARG A 79 6.49 17.05 -6.56
C ARG A 79 6.39 18.12 -7.65
N GLY A 80 5.23 18.26 -8.29
CA GLY A 80 4.99 19.26 -9.33
C GLY A 80 4.62 20.66 -8.81
N LYS A 81 4.56 20.88 -7.49
CA LYS A 81 4.29 22.20 -6.90
C LYS A 81 5.59 22.99 -6.75
N ASP A 82 5.59 24.22 -7.26
CA ASP A 82 6.73 25.14 -7.17
C ASP A 82 7.06 25.56 -5.73
N GLU A 83 6.07 25.52 -4.83
CA GLU A 83 6.24 25.81 -3.39
C GLU A 83 6.21 24.51 -2.56
N GLU A 84 7.40 23.94 -2.31
CA GLU A 84 7.57 22.81 -1.41
C GLU A 84 7.49 23.27 0.06
N THR A 85 6.34 23.08 0.70
CA THR A 85 6.23 23.29 2.15
C THR A 85 6.90 22.15 2.92
N ASN A 86 7.40 22.42 4.13
CA ASN A 86 7.96 21.39 5.00
C ASN A 86 6.96 20.23 5.25
N SER A 87 5.67 20.54 5.38
CA SER A 87 4.61 19.54 5.55
C SER A 87 4.47 18.63 4.32
N ASN A 88 4.55 19.20 3.11
CA ASN A 88 4.51 18.42 1.86
C ASN A 88 5.71 17.46 1.80
N ARG A 89 6.90 17.96 2.12
CA ARG A 89 8.12 17.14 2.14
C ARG A 89 8.02 15.97 3.12
N VAL A 90 7.54 16.23 4.34
CA VAL A 90 7.33 15.18 5.35
C VAL A 90 6.31 14.15 4.86
N TYR A 91 5.21 14.58 4.26
CA TYR A 91 4.20 13.66 3.72
C TYR A 91 4.74 12.82 2.55
N VAL A 92 5.47 13.43 1.61
CA VAL A 92 6.15 12.72 0.50
C VAL A 92 7.06 11.63 1.05
N LEU A 93 7.94 11.95 2.01
CA LEU A 93 8.84 10.96 2.62
C LEU A 93 8.08 9.80 3.28
N ARG A 94 6.96 10.08 3.95
CA ARG A 94 6.10 9.04 4.53
C ARG A 94 5.48 8.17 3.44
N LEU A 95 4.96 8.79 2.37
CA LEU A 95 4.32 8.08 1.27
C LEU A 95 5.32 7.18 0.52
N GLU A 96 6.53 7.69 0.25
CA GLU A 96 7.63 6.89 -0.31
C GLU A 96 8.01 5.72 0.61
N THR A 97 8.08 5.94 1.91
CA THR A 97 8.36 4.89 2.90
C THR A 97 7.31 3.79 2.86
N GLU A 98 6.02 4.17 2.81
CA GLU A 98 4.93 3.19 2.78
C GLU A 98 4.83 2.47 1.42
N LEU A 99 5.16 3.12 0.30
CA LEU A 99 5.28 2.47 -1.01
C LEU A 99 6.42 1.44 -1.03
N ARG A 100 7.57 1.75 -0.43
CA ARG A 100 8.68 0.78 -0.25
C ARG A 100 8.25 -0.40 0.60
N GLY A 101 7.52 -0.15 1.69
CA GLY A 101 6.95 -1.21 2.52
C GLY A 101 5.95 -2.07 1.75
N ALA A 102 5.09 -1.46 0.93
CA ALA A 102 4.10 -2.16 0.13
C ALA A 102 4.75 -3.14 -0.87
N MET A 103 5.94 -2.82 -1.41
CA MET A 103 6.67 -3.77 -2.26
C MET A 103 7.01 -5.09 -1.55
N GLN A 104 7.34 -5.04 -0.26
CA GLN A 104 7.58 -6.26 0.53
C GLN A 104 6.28 -7.03 0.77
N GLY A 105 5.19 -6.32 1.08
CA GLY A 105 3.87 -6.91 1.24
C GLY A 105 3.36 -7.60 -0.03
N LEU A 106 3.56 -6.96 -1.18
CA LEU A 106 3.29 -7.50 -2.51
C LEU A 106 4.11 -8.77 -2.79
N GLN A 107 5.41 -8.75 -2.49
CA GLN A 107 6.25 -9.94 -2.62
C GLN A 107 5.75 -11.08 -1.73
N ASN A 108 5.32 -10.78 -0.52
CA ASN A 108 4.76 -11.77 0.38
C ASN A 108 3.42 -12.32 -0.14
N LEU A 109 2.62 -11.48 -0.82
CA LEU A 109 1.38 -11.88 -1.45
C LEU A 109 1.60 -12.87 -2.61
N GLN A 110 2.74 -12.82 -3.32
CA GLN A 110 3.10 -13.84 -4.33
C GLN A 110 3.12 -15.25 -3.72
N SER A 111 3.63 -15.41 -2.49
CA SER A 111 3.61 -16.71 -1.81
C SER A 111 2.20 -17.26 -1.55
N THR A 112 1.19 -16.39 -1.50
CA THR A 112 -0.23 -16.78 -1.34
C THR A 112 -0.85 -17.22 -2.67
N TYR A 113 -0.27 -16.78 -3.79
CA TYR A 113 -0.72 -17.08 -5.14
C TYR A 113 0.26 -18.00 -5.87
N GLU A 114 0.92 -18.90 -5.14
CA GLU A 114 2.04 -19.72 -5.63
C GLU A 114 1.77 -20.45 -6.96
N ASP A 115 0.52 -20.87 -7.19
CA ASP A 115 0.10 -21.58 -8.40
C ASP A 115 -0.51 -20.67 -9.50
N ASP A 116 -0.59 -19.35 -9.27
CA ASP A 116 -1.18 -18.38 -10.19
C ASP A 116 -0.11 -17.48 -10.82
N SER A 117 0.41 -17.92 -11.96
CA SER A 117 1.40 -17.19 -12.73
C SER A 117 0.91 -15.80 -13.20
N VAL A 118 -0.40 -15.62 -13.40
CA VAL A 118 -0.98 -14.32 -13.80
C VAL A 118 -0.94 -13.34 -12.63
N ALA A 119 -1.31 -13.80 -11.43
CA ALA A 119 -1.21 -12.99 -10.21
C ALA A 119 0.25 -12.59 -9.93
N HIS A 120 1.20 -13.52 -10.09
CA HIS A 120 2.62 -13.22 -9.95
C HIS A 120 3.09 -12.11 -10.90
N ALA A 121 2.79 -12.24 -12.19
CA ALA A 121 3.16 -11.24 -13.19
C ALA A 121 2.54 -9.87 -12.91
N ARG A 122 1.27 -9.82 -12.49
CA ARG A 122 0.61 -8.56 -12.10
C ARG A 122 1.28 -7.92 -10.89
N ILE A 123 1.64 -8.72 -9.88
CA ILE A 123 2.34 -8.24 -8.69
C ILE A 123 3.73 -7.69 -9.06
N ASP A 124 4.48 -8.40 -9.90
CA ASP A 124 5.82 -7.94 -10.34
C ASP A 124 5.72 -6.61 -11.08
N VAL A 125 4.76 -6.46 -12.00
CA VAL A 125 4.50 -5.18 -12.68
C VAL A 125 4.18 -4.06 -11.67
N LEU A 126 3.37 -4.32 -10.64
CA LEU A 126 3.08 -3.32 -9.61
C LEU A 126 4.34 -2.93 -8.82
N ARG A 127 5.19 -3.90 -8.47
CA ARG A 127 6.45 -3.63 -7.76
C ARG A 127 7.41 -2.81 -8.60
N ASP A 128 7.54 -3.13 -9.89
CA ASP A 128 8.42 -2.39 -10.80
C ASP A 128 7.92 -0.97 -11.02
N ARG A 129 6.61 -0.77 -11.17
CA ARG A 129 6.01 0.57 -11.20
C ARG A 129 6.36 1.40 -9.95
N ILE A 130 6.32 0.78 -8.76
CA ILE A 130 6.72 1.46 -7.52
C ILE A 130 8.21 1.84 -7.57
N LYS A 131 9.10 0.93 -7.99
CA LYS A 131 10.55 1.23 -8.11
C LYS A 131 10.80 2.40 -9.06
N THR A 132 10.17 2.40 -10.22
CA THR A 132 10.29 3.48 -11.22
C THR A 132 9.82 4.81 -10.63
N GLN A 133 8.65 4.83 -9.98
CA GLN A 133 8.11 6.06 -9.37
C GLN A 133 9.00 6.62 -8.26
N LEU A 134 9.68 5.75 -7.52
CA LEU A 134 10.60 6.12 -6.45
C LEU A 134 12.02 6.43 -6.93
N GLY A 135 12.32 6.23 -8.23
CA GLY A 135 13.66 6.40 -8.78
C GLY A 135 14.67 5.35 -8.29
N ASP A 136 14.18 4.18 -7.89
CA ASP A 136 14.98 3.05 -7.37
C ASP A 136 15.51 2.13 -8.48
N ASP A 137 15.21 2.42 -9.74
CA ASP A 137 15.68 1.64 -10.89
C ASP A 137 17.18 1.83 -11.11
N GLY A 138 17.96 1.11 -10.31
CA GLY A 138 19.37 0.84 -10.56
C GLY A 138 20.21 2.10 -10.75
N LYS A 139 20.38 2.90 -9.68
CA LYS A 139 21.66 3.60 -9.52
C LYS A 139 22.76 2.54 -9.39
N LYS A 140 23.26 2.04 -10.52
CA LYS A 140 24.62 1.51 -10.59
C LYS A 140 25.49 2.65 -10.09
N LYS A 141 26.08 2.47 -8.91
CA LYS A 141 27.19 3.29 -8.46
C LYS A 141 28.26 3.17 -9.55
N GLU A 142 28.51 4.27 -10.25
CA GLU A 142 29.72 4.44 -11.07
C GLU A 142 30.97 4.22 -10.21
#